data_AF-A0A0Q9EN22-F1
#
_entry.id   AF-A0A0Q9EN22-F1
#
_cell.length_a   1.000
_cell.length_b   1.000
_cell.length_c   1.000
_cell.angle_alpha   90.00
_cell.angle_beta   90.00
_cell.angle_gamma   90.00
#
_symmetry.space_group_name_H-M   'P 1'
#
loop_
_entity.id
_entity.type
_entity.pdbx_description
1 polymer ?
#
loop_
_entity_poly.entity_id
_entity_poly.type
_entity_poly.pdbx_seq_one_letter_code
_entity_poly.pdbx_strand_id
1 'polypeptide(L)'
;MHAPIRSMLTACALTAGLLPFGVVAKTPPATERAAAVPAPRDGQRDFDWEIGLWKTELRRRLRPLTGSDEWVEYSGTTTVSKVWGGRANWVELDVKGSAGEILAGSLRLYNPQSRQWSLNFANSAAGTMTIPTVGEFRDGRGEFYSSETLNGRAILVRFVIFDIGPDSAKFEQAFSADGGRTWEVNWIATDTRAK
;
A
#
# COMPACT_ATOMS: atom_id res chain seq x y z
N MET A 1 17.48 90.23 1.10
CA MET A 1 18.19 91.23 0.30
C MET A 1 17.85 90.96 -1.17
N HIS A 2 17.19 91.91 -1.83
CA HIS A 2 16.77 91.96 -3.27
C HIS A 2 15.81 90.87 -3.78
N ALA A 3 14.79 91.09 -4.59
CA ALA A 3 13.90 92.20 -4.97
C ALA A 3 12.74 91.54 -5.81
N PRO A 4 11.54 92.12 -5.92
CA PRO A 4 10.35 91.49 -6.51
C PRO A 4 10.10 91.94 -7.97
N ILE A 5 9.43 91.12 -8.82
CA ILE A 5 8.95 91.55 -10.15
C ILE A 5 7.56 90.96 -10.50
N ARG A 6 6.60 91.89 -10.55
CA ARG A 6 5.43 92.10 -11.44
C ARG A 6 4.79 90.95 -12.25
N SER A 7 3.49 90.81 -11.99
CA SER A 7 2.33 90.76 -12.92
C SER A 7 2.51 90.36 -14.39
N MET A 8 1.67 89.43 -14.85
CA MET A 8 0.75 89.66 -15.98
C MET A 8 -0.34 88.58 -16.07
N LEU A 9 -1.59 89.03 -16.22
CA LEU A 9 -2.75 88.22 -16.61
C LEU A 9 -2.66 87.87 -18.09
N THR A 10 -3.00 86.63 -18.46
CA THR A 10 -3.73 86.38 -19.71
C THR A 10 -4.68 85.19 -19.51
N ALA A 11 -5.98 85.46 -19.62
CA ALA A 11 -7.01 84.44 -19.71
C ALA A 11 -7.08 83.91 -21.15
N CYS A 12 -7.23 82.60 -21.30
CA CYS A 12 -7.77 82.00 -22.51
C CYS A 12 -8.62 80.80 -22.10
N ALA A 13 -9.94 80.97 -22.21
CA ALA A 13 -10.91 79.88 -22.12
C ALA A 13 -10.76 78.98 -23.35
N LEU A 14 -10.98 77.66 -23.21
CA LEU A 14 -11.59 76.81 -24.25
C LEU A 14 -11.88 75.39 -23.74
N THR A 15 -13.17 75.06 -23.78
CA THR A 15 -13.80 73.78 -24.17
C THR A 15 -13.57 72.51 -23.35
N ALA A 16 -14.69 72.06 -22.77
CA ALA A 16 -14.95 70.72 -22.28
C ALA A 16 -14.81 69.66 -23.39
N GLY A 17 -14.04 68.62 -23.11
CA GLY A 17 -14.14 67.31 -23.76
C GLY A 17 -14.47 66.27 -22.70
N LEU A 18 -15.72 65.81 -22.66
CA LEU A 18 -16.07 64.59 -21.92
C LEU A 18 -15.44 63.40 -22.66
N LEU A 19 -14.39 62.83 -22.09
CA LEU A 19 -13.88 61.53 -22.50
C LEU A 19 -14.85 60.45 -21.99
N PRO A 20 -15.24 59.46 -22.83
CA PRO A 20 -15.91 58.29 -22.32
C PRO A 20 -14.89 57.51 -21.48
N PHE A 21 -15.15 57.38 -20.18
CA PHE A 21 -14.44 56.41 -19.35
C PHE A 21 -14.77 55.02 -19.90
N GLY A 22 -13.87 54.48 -20.72
CA GLY A 22 -13.90 53.07 -21.09
C GLY A 22 -13.71 52.23 -19.84
N VAL A 23 -14.79 51.58 -19.39
CA VAL A 23 -14.70 50.54 -18.37
C VAL A 23 -13.95 49.37 -18.99
N VAL A 24 -12.65 49.27 -18.70
CA VAL A 24 -11.88 48.06 -18.97
C VAL A 24 -12.40 46.99 -18.02
N ALA A 25 -13.25 46.09 -18.52
CA ALA A 25 -13.65 44.91 -17.78
C ALA A 25 -12.39 44.08 -17.49
N LYS A 26 -11.98 44.07 -16.22
CA LYS A 26 -10.85 43.27 -15.76
C LYS A 26 -11.31 41.81 -15.75
N THR A 27 -10.94 41.05 -16.76
CA THR A 27 -11.18 39.60 -16.79
C THR A 27 -10.59 39.00 -15.51
N PRO A 28 -11.37 38.33 -14.65
CA PRO A 28 -10.81 37.68 -13.48
C PRO A 28 -9.78 36.64 -13.97
N PRO A 29 -8.63 36.50 -13.29
CA PRO A 29 -7.68 35.47 -13.65
C PRO A 29 -8.42 34.13 -13.61
N ALA A 30 -8.23 33.32 -14.66
CA ALA A 30 -8.73 31.96 -14.68
C ALA A 30 -8.16 31.27 -13.44
N THR A 31 -9.03 30.92 -12.49
CA THR A 31 -8.64 30.10 -11.35
C THR A 31 -8.27 28.74 -11.91
N GLU A 32 -6.99 28.55 -12.19
CA GLU A 32 -6.42 27.25 -12.48
C GLU A 32 -6.76 26.39 -11.26
N ARG A 33 -7.75 25.52 -11.41
CA ARG A 33 -8.24 24.66 -10.34
C ARG A 33 -7.13 23.66 -10.13
N ALA A 34 -6.20 24.00 -9.23
CA ALA A 34 -5.14 23.11 -8.79
C ALA A 34 -5.78 21.75 -8.54
N ALA A 35 -5.35 20.74 -9.30
CA ALA A 35 -5.87 19.40 -9.17
C ALA A 35 -5.73 19.02 -7.69
N ALA A 36 -6.86 18.81 -7.01
CA ALA A 36 -6.85 18.45 -5.61
C ALA A 36 -6.04 17.15 -5.50
N VAL A 37 -4.95 17.18 -4.74
CA VAL A 37 -4.21 15.96 -4.39
C VAL A 37 -5.22 15.03 -3.72
N PRO A 38 -5.45 13.82 -4.25
CA PRO A 38 -6.40 12.89 -3.65
C PRO A 38 -6.05 12.71 -2.17
N ALA A 39 -7.06 12.76 -1.31
CA ALA A 39 -6.85 12.45 0.10
C ALA A 39 -6.21 11.06 0.20
N PRO A 40 -5.18 10.88 1.05
CA PRO A 40 -4.52 9.59 1.16
C PRO A 40 -5.54 8.53 1.56
N ARG A 41 -5.57 7.45 0.77
CA ARG A 41 -6.48 6.32 0.93
C ARG A 41 -6.41 5.79 2.37
N ASP A 42 -7.54 5.36 2.92
CA ASP A 42 -7.59 4.79 4.27
C ASP A 42 -6.76 3.49 4.30
N GLY A 43 -7.13 2.45 3.54
CA GLY A 43 -6.38 1.17 3.52
C GLY A 43 -7.05 0.06 4.33
N GLN A 44 -8.00 0.40 5.20
CA GLN A 44 -8.72 -0.56 6.04
C GLN A 44 -9.51 -1.64 5.26
N ARG A 45 -9.76 -1.43 3.96
CA ARG A 45 -10.50 -2.34 3.08
C ARG A 45 -9.63 -3.10 2.08
N ASP A 46 -8.31 -3.07 2.28
CA ASP A 46 -7.33 -3.64 1.34
C ASP A 46 -7.46 -5.13 1.07
N PHE A 47 -8.04 -5.88 2.01
CA PHE A 47 -8.21 -7.32 1.92
C PHE A 47 -9.64 -7.75 1.57
N ASP A 48 -10.55 -6.81 1.27
CA ASP A 48 -11.95 -7.15 0.98
C ASP A 48 -12.12 -8.11 -0.21
N TRP A 49 -11.21 -8.03 -1.18
CA TRP A 49 -11.22 -8.89 -2.38
C TRP A 49 -10.97 -10.37 -2.03
N GLU A 50 -10.24 -10.65 -0.96
CA GLU A 50 -9.80 -11.99 -0.55
C GLU A 50 -10.83 -12.72 0.31
N ILE A 51 -11.87 -12.03 0.80
CA ILE A 51 -12.90 -12.66 1.64
C ILE A 51 -13.59 -13.81 0.88
N GLY A 52 -13.67 -14.98 1.52
CA GLY A 52 -14.30 -16.18 0.98
C GLY A 52 -13.37 -17.39 0.94
N LEU A 53 -13.75 -18.37 0.12
CA LEU A 53 -13.03 -19.62 -0.06
C LEU A 53 -12.24 -19.60 -1.38
N TRP A 54 -11.00 -20.04 -1.31
CA TRP A 54 -10.04 -20.10 -2.41
C TRP A 54 -9.41 -21.48 -2.48
N LYS A 55 -9.09 -21.90 -3.69
CA LYS A 55 -8.15 -23.00 -3.94
C LYS A 55 -6.74 -22.44 -3.96
N THR A 56 -5.82 -23.10 -3.27
CA THR A 56 -4.44 -22.67 -3.12
C THR A 56 -3.51 -23.71 -3.71
N GLU A 57 -2.65 -23.29 -4.63
CA GLU A 57 -1.47 -24.04 -5.07
C GLU A 57 -0.24 -23.37 -4.48
N LEU A 58 0.59 -24.15 -3.78
CA LEU A 58 1.70 -23.66 -2.97
C LEU A 58 2.98 -24.42 -3.26
N ARG A 59 4.10 -23.71 -3.36
CA ARG A 59 5.46 -24.28 -3.32
C ARG A 59 6.24 -23.65 -2.17
N ARG A 60 6.93 -24.47 -1.38
CA ARG A 60 7.76 -24.04 -0.24
C ARG A 60 9.17 -24.62 -0.34
N ARG A 61 10.19 -23.79 -0.12
CA ARG A 61 11.60 -24.21 -0.04
C ARG A 61 11.86 -24.82 1.34
N LEU A 62 12.44 -26.02 1.39
CA LEU A 62 12.62 -26.75 2.66
C LEU A 62 13.74 -26.20 3.54
N ARG A 63 14.84 -25.74 2.93
CA ARG A 63 16.05 -25.29 3.62
C ARG A 63 16.48 -23.91 3.11
N PRO A 64 15.72 -22.86 3.46
CA PRO A 64 16.03 -21.51 3.00
C PRO A 64 17.37 -21.02 3.60
N LEU A 65 18.07 -20.20 2.82
CA LEU A 65 19.37 -19.59 3.15
C LEU A 65 20.51 -20.59 3.37
N THR A 66 20.39 -21.81 2.84
CA THR A 66 21.48 -22.82 2.84
C THR A 66 22.06 -23.09 1.44
N GLY A 67 21.60 -22.37 0.42
CA GLY A 67 21.93 -22.65 -0.99
C GLY A 67 21.21 -23.87 -1.59
N SER A 68 20.28 -24.47 -0.86
CA SER A 68 19.46 -25.59 -1.34
C SER A 68 18.34 -25.09 -2.23
N ASP A 69 18.13 -25.69 -3.42
CA ASP A 69 16.99 -25.44 -4.32
C ASP A 69 15.89 -26.50 -4.24
N GLU A 70 15.78 -27.13 -3.09
CA GLU A 70 14.78 -28.14 -2.82
C GLU A 70 13.42 -27.53 -2.45
N TRP A 71 12.44 -27.76 -3.32
CA TRP A 71 11.06 -27.30 -3.18
C TRP A 71 10.11 -28.48 -2.98
N VAL A 72 9.07 -28.24 -2.19
CA VAL A 72 7.93 -29.14 -2.04
C VAL A 72 6.65 -28.42 -2.40
N GLU A 73 5.71 -29.16 -2.96
CA GLU A 73 4.46 -28.62 -3.48
C GLU A 73 3.28 -29.09 -2.62
N TYR A 74 2.29 -28.22 -2.50
CA TYR A 74 1.07 -28.44 -1.73
C TYR A 74 -0.12 -27.90 -2.52
N SER A 75 -1.28 -28.53 -2.34
CA SER A 75 -2.56 -28.03 -2.83
C SER A 75 -3.65 -28.15 -1.76
N GLY A 76 -4.63 -27.26 -1.82
CA GLY A 76 -5.72 -27.24 -0.85
C GLY A 76 -6.49 -25.94 -0.92
N THR A 77 -6.78 -25.36 0.24
CA THR A 77 -7.67 -24.20 0.35
C THR A 77 -7.14 -23.12 1.27
N THR A 78 -7.51 -21.88 0.93
CA THR A 78 -7.46 -20.73 1.82
C THR A 78 -8.87 -20.23 2.08
N THR A 79 -9.26 -20.07 3.34
CA THR A 79 -10.52 -19.45 3.75
C THR A 79 -10.23 -18.14 4.46
N VAL A 80 -10.82 -17.04 3.99
CA VAL A 80 -10.66 -15.73 4.62
C VAL A 80 -12.00 -15.24 5.14
N SER A 81 -12.06 -14.96 6.44
CA SER A 81 -13.26 -14.52 7.14
C SER A 81 -13.07 -13.13 7.75
N LYS A 82 -14.16 -12.35 7.79
CA LYS A 82 -14.14 -11.00 8.37
C LYS A 82 -14.08 -11.08 9.89
N VAL A 83 -13.29 -10.20 10.48
CA VAL A 83 -13.30 -9.92 11.92
C VAL A 83 -13.80 -8.49 12.14
N TRP A 84 -14.73 -8.31 13.09
CA TRP A 84 -15.36 -7.03 13.42
C TRP A 84 -15.89 -6.24 12.21
N GLY A 85 -16.60 -6.91 11.30
CA GLY A 85 -17.18 -6.27 10.11
C GLY A 85 -16.15 -5.96 9.00
N GLY A 86 -14.96 -6.55 9.05
CA GLY A 86 -13.89 -6.34 8.07
C GLY A 86 -12.90 -5.25 8.46
N ARG A 87 -12.86 -4.86 9.74
CA ARG A 87 -11.75 -4.04 10.29
C ARG A 87 -10.47 -4.87 10.52
N ALA A 88 -10.63 -6.19 10.49
CA ALA A 88 -9.59 -7.19 10.49
C ALA A 88 -10.11 -8.40 9.69
N ASN A 89 -9.25 -9.38 9.40
CA ASN A 89 -9.65 -10.67 8.86
C ASN A 89 -8.81 -11.80 9.43
N TRP A 90 -9.38 -13.00 9.41
CA TRP A 90 -8.70 -14.25 9.73
C TRP A 90 -8.58 -15.08 8.45
N VAL A 91 -7.34 -15.41 8.12
CA VAL A 91 -6.99 -16.35 7.04
C VAL A 91 -6.77 -17.71 7.69
N GLU A 92 -7.32 -18.76 7.08
CA GLU A 92 -7.05 -20.15 7.41
C GLU A 92 -6.54 -20.85 6.15
N LEU A 93 -5.36 -21.46 6.23
CA LEU A 93 -4.70 -22.21 5.17
C LEU A 93 -4.70 -23.69 5.56
N ASP A 94 -5.25 -24.53 4.70
CA ASP A 94 -5.22 -25.99 4.78
C ASP A 94 -4.77 -26.54 3.43
N VAL A 95 -3.52 -27.00 3.37
CA VAL A 95 -2.93 -27.54 2.14
C VAL A 95 -2.11 -28.79 2.42
N LYS A 96 -2.12 -29.73 1.46
CA LYS A 96 -1.48 -31.04 1.56
C LYS A 96 -0.50 -31.27 0.42
N GLY A 97 0.61 -31.91 0.74
CA GLY A 97 1.67 -32.22 -0.21
C GLY A 97 2.44 -33.48 0.19
N SER A 98 3.45 -33.82 -0.60
CA SER A 98 4.32 -34.98 -0.32
C SER A 98 5.10 -34.85 1.00
N ALA A 99 5.32 -33.61 1.46
CA ALA A 99 5.97 -33.29 2.73
C ALA A 99 4.99 -33.08 3.89
N GLY A 100 3.75 -33.56 3.78
CA GLY A 100 2.72 -33.50 4.82
C GLY A 100 1.68 -32.41 4.60
N GLU A 101 1.00 -32.05 5.68
CA GLU A 101 -0.08 -31.05 5.71
C GLU A 101 0.44 -29.75 6.35
N ILE A 102 0.00 -28.61 5.82
CA ILE A 102 0.18 -27.30 6.43
C ILE A 102 -1.20 -26.81 6.85
N LEU A 103 -1.41 -26.78 8.16
CA LEU A 103 -2.53 -26.10 8.79
C LEU A 103 -2.00 -24.82 9.42
N ALA A 104 -2.41 -23.67 8.90
CA ALA A 104 -1.93 -22.38 9.33
C ALA A 104 -3.04 -21.33 9.34
N GLY A 105 -2.79 -20.24 10.06
CA GLY A 105 -3.68 -19.10 10.08
C GLY A 105 -2.92 -17.78 10.15
N SER A 106 -3.58 -16.71 9.71
CA SER A 106 -3.05 -15.36 9.83
C SER A 106 -4.15 -14.41 10.26
N LEU A 107 -4.01 -13.84 11.47
CA LEU A 107 -4.84 -12.71 11.90
C LEU A 107 -4.25 -11.43 11.31
N ARG A 108 -4.98 -10.79 10.41
CA ARG A 108 -4.57 -9.52 9.80
C ARG A 108 -5.28 -8.36 10.49
N LEU A 109 -4.50 -7.46 11.10
CA LEU A 109 -5.01 -6.31 11.85
C LEU A 109 -4.61 -5.02 11.16
N TYR A 110 -5.56 -4.11 11.00
CA TYR A 110 -5.30 -2.78 10.46
C TYR A 110 -5.12 -1.76 11.59
N ASN A 111 -4.03 -0.99 11.54
CA ASN A 111 -3.77 0.12 12.45
C ASN A 111 -4.17 1.45 11.76
N PRO A 112 -5.24 2.14 12.20
CA PRO A 112 -5.69 3.39 11.57
C PRO A 112 -4.76 4.58 11.80
N GLN A 113 -3.85 4.53 12.79
CA GLN A 113 -2.89 5.60 13.04
C GLN A 113 -1.72 5.53 12.07
N SER A 114 -1.12 4.36 11.90
CA SER A 114 -0.02 4.16 10.93
C SER A 114 -0.51 3.88 9.51
N ARG A 115 -1.79 3.55 9.34
CA ARG A 115 -2.42 3.09 8.08
C ARG A 115 -1.80 1.84 7.49
N GLN A 116 -1.30 0.97 8.37
CA GLN A 116 -0.63 -0.27 7.98
C GLN A 116 -1.38 -1.47 8.51
N TRP A 117 -1.18 -2.60 7.83
CA TRP A 117 -1.61 -3.91 8.27
C TRP A 117 -0.45 -4.64 8.96
N SER A 118 -0.78 -5.41 9.99
CA SER A 118 0.08 -6.44 10.54
C SER A 118 -0.50 -7.83 10.25
N LEU A 119 0.33 -8.74 9.77
CA LEU A 119 -0.03 -10.11 9.43
C LEU A 119 0.57 -11.03 10.51
N ASN A 120 -0.27 -11.51 11.41
CA ASN A 120 0.13 -12.29 12.58
C ASN A 120 -0.07 -13.77 12.24
N PHE A 121 0.97 -14.40 11.70
CA PHE A 121 0.94 -15.78 11.23
C PHE A 121 1.12 -16.78 12.37
N ALA A 122 0.45 -17.92 12.27
CA ALA A 122 0.62 -19.07 13.14
C ALA A 122 0.48 -20.35 12.33
N ASN A 123 1.17 -21.41 12.75
CA ASN A 123 0.93 -22.76 12.22
C ASN A 123 0.61 -23.73 13.38
N SER A 124 -0.20 -24.74 13.08
CA SER A 124 -0.71 -25.68 14.09
C SER A 124 0.40 -26.47 14.80
N ALA A 125 1.52 -26.73 14.12
CA ALA A 125 2.64 -27.47 14.68
C ALA A 125 3.43 -26.66 15.72
N ALA A 126 3.47 -25.32 15.59
CA ALA A 126 4.19 -24.43 16.51
C ALA A 126 3.31 -23.90 17.66
N GLY A 127 1.99 -23.81 17.48
CA GLY A 127 1.05 -23.36 18.51
C GLY A 127 1.27 -21.93 19.01
N THR A 128 1.98 -21.10 18.25
CA THR A 128 2.36 -19.72 18.59
C THR A 128 2.26 -18.81 17.37
N MET A 129 2.07 -17.51 17.61
CA MET A 129 2.15 -16.50 16.55
C MET A 129 3.60 -16.06 16.34
N THR A 130 3.98 -15.90 15.07
CA THR A 130 5.28 -15.35 14.68
C THR A 130 5.32 -13.84 14.90
N ILE A 131 6.51 -13.25 14.75
CA ILE A 131 6.65 -11.79 14.65
C ILE A 131 5.80 -11.34 13.45
N PRO A 132 4.92 -10.33 13.62
CA PRO A 132 4.08 -9.90 12.52
C PRO A 132 4.90 -9.23 11.42
N THR A 133 4.58 -9.55 10.17
CA THR A 133 5.01 -8.73 9.04
C THR A 133 4.10 -7.51 8.95
N VAL A 134 4.68 -6.32 8.79
CA VAL A 134 3.96 -5.04 8.80
C VAL A 134 4.16 -4.33 7.47
N GLY A 135 3.10 -3.73 6.95
CA GLY A 135 3.15 -3.10 5.63
C GLY A 135 1.81 -2.59 5.14
N GLU A 136 1.71 -2.32 3.85
CA GLU A 136 0.55 -1.69 3.23
C GLU A 136 0.45 -2.04 1.75
N PHE A 137 -0.70 -1.74 1.15
CA PHE A 137 -0.89 -1.83 -0.30
C PHE A 137 -0.61 -0.50 -0.98
N ARG A 138 0.19 -0.56 -2.05
CA ARG A 138 0.42 0.52 -3.00
C ARG A 138 0.19 -0.01 -4.41
N ASP A 139 -0.62 0.69 -5.19
CA ASP A 139 -0.86 0.37 -6.62
C ASP A 139 -1.22 -1.10 -6.90
N GLY A 140 -2.08 -1.68 -6.06
CA GLY A 140 -2.54 -3.07 -6.21
C GLY A 140 -1.53 -4.14 -5.76
N ARG A 141 -0.45 -3.74 -5.10
CA ARG A 141 0.58 -4.62 -4.56
C ARG A 141 0.75 -4.40 -3.06
N GLY A 142 0.63 -5.47 -2.29
CA GLY A 142 0.89 -5.48 -0.85
C GLY A 142 2.34 -5.88 -0.58
N GLU A 143 3.05 -5.12 0.24
CA GLU A 143 4.38 -5.51 0.72
C GLU A 143 4.47 -5.36 2.23
N PHE A 144 4.91 -6.41 2.90
CA PHE A 144 4.97 -6.53 4.36
C PHE A 144 6.33 -7.06 4.79
N TYR A 145 6.86 -6.51 5.88
CA TYR A 145 8.23 -6.77 6.32
C TYR A 145 8.28 -7.07 7.83
N SER A 146 9.19 -7.97 8.22
CA SER A 146 9.55 -8.22 9.62
C SER A 146 11.06 -8.47 9.73
N SER A 147 11.57 -8.36 10.96
CA SER A 147 12.91 -8.83 11.32
C SER A 147 12.75 -10.02 12.25
N GLU A 148 13.31 -11.16 11.86
CA GLU A 148 13.11 -12.45 12.53
C GLU A 148 14.44 -13.16 12.79
N THR A 149 14.37 -14.29 13.49
CA THR A 149 15.53 -15.17 13.72
C THR A 149 15.31 -16.52 13.05
N LEU A 150 16.24 -16.91 12.18
CA LEU A 150 16.30 -18.24 11.57
C LEU A 150 17.59 -18.92 12.01
N ASN A 151 17.48 -20.07 12.69
CA ASN A 151 18.63 -20.84 13.19
C ASN A 151 19.63 -19.99 14.00
N GLY A 152 19.12 -19.09 14.85
CA GLY A 152 19.92 -18.20 15.69
C GLY A 152 20.52 -16.99 14.96
N ARG A 153 20.20 -16.77 13.68
CA ARG A 153 20.67 -15.62 12.89
C ARG A 153 19.52 -14.66 12.59
N ALA A 154 19.78 -13.36 12.75
CA ALA A 154 18.84 -12.33 12.33
C ALA A 154 18.67 -12.35 10.81
N ILE A 155 17.43 -12.29 10.35
CA ILE A 155 17.04 -12.20 8.95
C ILE A 155 15.96 -11.14 8.76
N LEU A 156 15.84 -10.62 7.54
CA LEU A 156 14.62 -9.92 7.12
C LEU A 156 13.70 -10.89 6.41
N VAL A 157 12.40 -10.74 6.66
CA VAL A 157 11.36 -11.45 5.93
C VAL A 157 10.55 -10.42 5.16
N ARG A 158 10.23 -10.74 3.89
CA ARG A 158 9.32 -9.97 3.06
C ARG A 158 8.19 -10.88 2.60
N PHE A 159 6.96 -10.45 2.82
CA PHE A 159 5.76 -11.06 2.25
C PHE A 159 5.15 -10.10 1.23
N VAL A 160 4.83 -10.62 0.05
CA VAL A 160 4.34 -9.84 -1.08
C VAL A 160 3.03 -10.44 -1.57
N ILE A 161 2.07 -9.56 -1.86
CA ILE A 161 0.79 -9.91 -2.50
C ILE A 161 0.70 -9.12 -3.80
N PHE A 162 0.49 -9.81 -4.91
CA PHE A 162 0.54 -9.20 -6.24
C PHE A 162 -0.32 -9.96 -7.26
N ASP A 163 -0.41 -9.43 -8.48
CA ASP A 163 -1.28 -9.95 -9.55
C ASP A 163 -2.72 -10.19 -9.05
N ILE A 164 -3.26 -9.21 -8.32
CA ILE A 164 -4.59 -9.30 -7.69
C ILE A 164 -5.65 -9.04 -8.75
N GLY A 165 -6.40 -10.08 -9.08
CA GLY A 165 -7.59 -10.05 -9.92
C GLY A 165 -8.86 -10.39 -9.13
N PRO A 166 -10.03 -10.41 -9.78
CA PRO A 166 -11.29 -10.73 -9.12
C PRO A 166 -11.32 -12.17 -8.59
N ASP A 167 -10.66 -13.10 -9.28
CA ASP A 167 -10.72 -14.54 -9.02
C ASP A 167 -9.34 -15.19 -8.88
N SER A 168 -8.27 -14.39 -8.80
CA SER A 168 -6.91 -14.90 -8.56
C SER A 168 -6.03 -13.89 -7.84
N ALA A 169 -5.08 -14.37 -7.05
CA ALA A 169 -3.99 -13.56 -6.50
C ALA A 169 -2.74 -14.42 -6.30
N LYS A 170 -1.57 -13.77 -6.23
CA LYS A 170 -0.29 -14.43 -5.96
C LYS A 170 0.34 -13.89 -4.69
N PHE A 171 1.04 -14.78 -4.00
CA PHE A 171 1.72 -14.50 -2.75
C PHE A 171 3.14 -15.03 -2.81
N GLU A 172 4.09 -14.26 -2.30
CA GLU A 172 5.49 -14.64 -2.20
C GLU A 172 6.05 -14.31 -0.82
N GLN A 173 6.81 -15.24 -0.24
CA GLN A 173 7.70 -14.94 0.88
C GLN A 173 9.16 -15.07 0.45
N ALA A 174 9.98 -14.11 0.86
CA ALA A 174 11.42 -14.14 0.67
C ALA A 174 12.16 -13.80 1.96
N PHE A 175 13.32 -14.42 2.16
CA PHE A 175 14.22 -14.14 3.28
C PHE A 175 15.48 -13.44 2.80
N SER A 176 16.03 -12.57 3.63
CA SER A 176 17.34 -11.94 3.42
C SER A 176 18.21 -12.09 4.66
N ALA A 177 19.45 -12.53 4.44
CA ALA A 177 20.47 -12.65 5.48
C ALA A 177 21.49 -11.50 5.46
N ASP A 178 21.35 -10.53 4.55
CA ASP A 178 22.37 -9.54 4.24
C ASP A 178 21.86 -8.09 4.30
N GLY A 179 20.78 -7.88 5.05
CA GLY A 179 20.15 -6.56 5.23
C GLY A 179 19.28 -6.13 4.06
N GLY A 180 18.73 -7.07 3.30
CA GLY A 180 17.82 -6.81 2.18
C GLY A 180 18.53 -6.51 0.85
N ARG A 181 19.83 -6.74 0.75
CA ARG A 181 20.59 -6.58 -0.51
C ARG A 181 20.25 -7.71 -1.48
N THR A 182 20.10 -8.93 -0.96
CA THR A 182 19.62 -10.10 -1.71
C THR A 182 18.43 -10.73 -1.00
N TRP A 183 17.56 -11.36 -1.78
CA TRP A 183 16.32 -11.99 -1.31
C TRP A 183 16.19 -13.38 -1.91
N GLU A 184 16.04 -14.40 -1.06
CA GLU A 184 15.78 -15.77 -1.47
C GLU A 184 14.30 -16.10 -1.27
N VAL A 185 13.58 -16.32 -2.37
CA VAL A 185 12.19 -16.77 -2.35
C VAL A 185 12.11 -18.17 -1.77
N ASN A 186 11.25 -18.33 -0.76
CA ASN A 186 11.07 -19.59 -0.04
C ASN A 186 9.60 -20.03 0.07
N TRP A 187 8.67 -19.22 -0.41
CA TRP A 187 7.24 -19.53 -0.47
C TRP A 187 6.63 -18.86 -1.69
N ILE A 188 5.87 -19.59 -2.49
CA ILE A 188 5.10 -19.07 -3.63
C ILE A 188 3.72 -19.72 -3.57
N ALA A 189 2.67 -18.92 -3.45
CA ALA A 189 1.29 -19.40 -3.52
C ALA A 189 0.51 -18.69 -4.62
N THR A 190 -0.39 -19.42 -5.27
CA THR A 190 -1.41 -18.87 -6.14
C THR A 190 -2.76 -19.30 -5.62
N ASP A 191 -3.62 -18.31 -5.34
CA ASP A 191 -5.01 -18.56 -5.00
C ASP A 191 -5.90 -18.33 -6.21
N THR A 192 -6.90 -19.19 -6.36
CA THR A 192 -7.99 -19.02 -7.32
C THR A 192 -9.33 -19.19 -6.60
N ARG A 193 -10.31 -18.35 -6.92
CA ARG A 193 -11.59 -18.37 -6.20
C ARG A 193 -12.27 -19.73 -6.35
N ALA A 194 -12.74 -20.31 -5.25
CA ALA A 194 -13.52 -21.53 -5.29
C ALA A 194 -14.88 -21.24 -5.96
N LYS A 195 -15.27 -22.08 -6.92
CA LYS A 195 -16.57 -22.01 -7.59
C LYS A 195 -17.68 -22.59 -6.73
#